data_AF-A0A1J5BJW6-F1
#
_entry.id   AF-A0A1J5BJW6-F1
#
_cell.length_a   1.000
_cell.length_b   1.000
_cell.length_c   1.000
_cell.angle_alpha   90.00
_cell.angle_beta   90.00
_cell.angle_gamma   90.00
#
_symmetry.space_group_name_H-M   'P 1'
#
loop_
_entity.id
_entity.type
_entity.pdbx_description
1 polymer ?
#
loop_
_entity_poly.entity_id
_entity_poly.type
_entity_poly.pdbx_seq_one_letter_code
_entity_poly.pdbx_strand_id
1 'polypeptide(L)'
;MQHHDRLTRAYRGLTADQLAALAFHYMSGANELEFKRLADAVPLKDYRCPDVAYQARLDGFTRFSAYWAIEHWRLRTRKAEMLGAALAAIRRNDDEKADTLLDAHEQAEGCLLALDAALLAICADNSIDPADVRRMADAEPYKPMREATTADGEVQAAMQSAFAQLLAV
;
A
#
# COMPACT_ATOMS: atom_id res chain seq x y z
N MET A 1 -2.44 -7.61 -35.25
CA MET A 1 -1.85 -6.25 -35.33
C MET A 1 -2.82 -5.11 -34.98
N GLN A 2 -4.14 -5.20 -35.18
CA GLN A 2 -5.07 -4.07 -34.91
C GLN A 2 -5.30 -3.72 -33.43
N HIS A 3 -5.08 -4.65 -32.48
CA HIS A 3 -5.23 -4.38 -31.04
C HIS A 3 -4.10 -3.50 -30.48
N HIS A 4 -2.89 -3.57 -31.05
CA HIS A 4 -1.73 -2.79 -30.62
C HIS A 4 -1.98 -1.28 -30.80
N ASP A 5 -2.41 -0.86 -32.00
CA ASP A 5 -2.64 0.56 -32.29
C ASP A 5 -3.81 1.17 -31.52
N ARG A 6 -4.80 0.36 -31.13
CA ARG A 6 -5.94 0.83 -30.33
C ARG A 6 -5.55 1.16 -28.89
N LEU A 7 -4.72 0.32 -28.25
CA LEU A 7 -4.29 0.54 -26.86
C LEU A 7 -3.31 1.71 -26.75
N THR A 8 -2.31 1.79 -27.64
CA THR A 8 -1.38 2.93 -27.67
C THR A 8 -2.10 4.25 -27.92
N ARG A 9 -3.15 4.26 -28.75
CA ARG A 9 -3.99 5.44 -28.99
C ARG A 9 -4.84 5.80 -27.77
N ALA A 10 -5.31 4.81 -27.00
CA ALA A 10 -6.03 5.04 -25.75
C ALA A 10 -5.12 5.66 -24.67
N TYR A 11 -3.87 5.21 -24.55
CA TYR A 11 -2.91 5.75 -23.59
C TYR A 11 -2.54 7.21 -23.85
N ARG A 12 -2.48 7.65 -25.11
CA ARG A 12 -2.18 9.05 -25.46
C ARG A 12 -3.24 10.06 -25.01
N GLY A 13 -4.46 9.61 -24.68
CA GLY A 13 -5.53 10.47 -24.18
C GLY A 13 -5.57 10.60 -22.66
N LEU A 14 -4.71 9.86 -21.93
CA LEU A 14 -4.71 9.83 -20.48
C LEU A 14 -3.86 10.97 -19.89
N THR A 15 -4.24 11.43 -18.70
CA THR A 15 -3.43 12.39 -17.94
C THR A 15 -2.18 11.72 -17.36
N ALA A 16 -1.19 12.52 -16.93
CA ALA A 16 0.02 12.00 -16.28
C ALA A 16 -0.31 11.15 -15.03
N ASP A 17 -1.32 11.55 -14.24
CA ASP A 17 -1.80 10.79 -13.08
C ASP A 17 -2.38 9.43 -13.47
N GLN A 18 -3.23 9.39 -14.50
CA GLN A 18 -3.85 8.16 -14.98
C GLN A 18 -2.81 7.20 -15.59
N LEU A 19 -1.83 7.74 -16.31
CA LEU A 19 -0.70 6.96 -16.82
C LEU A 19 0.14 6.39 -15.67
N ALA A 20 0.42 7.17 -14.63
CA ALA A 20 1.20 6.71 -13.47
C ALA A 20 0.46 5.62 -12.69
N ALA A 21 -0.85 5.75 -12.49
CA ALA A 21 -1.66 4.73 -11.80
C ALA A 21 -1.68 3.41 -12.60
N LEU A 22 -1.82 3.50 -13.92
CA LEU A 22 -1.83 2.33 -14.79
C LEU A 22 -0.43 1.69 -14.92
N ALA A 23 0.63 2.49 -14.92
CA ALA A 23 2.00 2.00 -14.86
C ALA A 23 2.24 1.20 -13.57
N PHE A 24 1.81 1.74 -12.44
CA PHE A 24 1.88 1.07 -11.13
C PHE A 24 1.09 -0.24 -11.11
N HIS A 25 -0.10 -0.27 -11.72
CA HIS A 25 -0.89 -1.49 -11.88
C HIS A 25 -0.13 -2.58 -12.65
N TYR A 26 0.45 -2.24 -13.81
CA TYR A 26 1.20 -3.21 -14.60
C TYR A 26 2.51 -3.66 -13.94
N MET A 27 3.16 -2.79 -13.17
CA MET A 27 4.32 -3.14 -12.35
C MET A 27 3.95 -4.17 -11.27
N SER A 28 2.86 -3.94 -10.53
CA SER A 28 2.43 -4.85 -9.46
C SER A 28 1.88 -6.19 -9.97
N GLY A 29 1.35 -6.22 -11.20
CA GLY A 29 0.89 -7.44 -11.88
C GLY A 29 1.99 -8.20 -12.64
N ALA A 30 3.25 -7.77 -12.58
CA ALA A 30 4.38 -8.32 -13.34
C ALA A 30 4.12 -8.40 -14.86
N ASN A 31 3.31 -7.47 -15.41
CA ASN A 31 3.03 -7.42 -16.84
C ASN A 31 4.01 -6.47 -17.55
N GLU A 32 5.26 -6.92 -17.67
CA GLU A 32 6.35 -6.14 -18.27
C GLU A 32 6.05 -5.65 -19.69
N LEU A 33 5.22 -6.39 -20.42
CA LEU A 33 4.91 -6.11 -21.81
C LEU A 33 3.97 -4.90 -21.92
N GLU A 34 2.91 -4.84 -21.11
CA GLU A 34 2.02 -3.67 -21.07
C GLU A 34 2.70 -2.47 -20.40
N PHE A 35 3.58 -2.69 -19.42
CA PHE A 35 4.40 -1.61 -18.84
C PHE A 35 5.31 -0.94 -19.89
N LYS A 36 6.02 -1.73 -20.71
CA LYS A 36 6.85 -1.18 -21.80
C LYS A 36 6.02 -0.41 -22.83
N ARG A 37 4.85 -0.93 -23.21
CA ARG A 37 3.94 -0.23 -24.14
C ARG A 37 3.42 1.09 -23.57
N LEU A 38 3.14 1.12 -22.27
CA LEU A 38 2.71 2.34 -21.60
C LEU A 38 3.86 3.36 -21.57
N ALA A 39 5.08 2.94 -21.23
CA ALA A 39 6.27 3.79 -21.26
C ALA A 39 6.52 4.39 -22.65
N ASP A 40 6.33 3.61 -23.72
CA ASP A 40 6.45 4.08 -25.11
C ASP A 40 5.32 5.06 -25.52
N ALA A 41 4.19 5.04 -24.81
CA ALA A 41 3.05 5.91 -25.06
C ALA A 41 3.08 7.21 -24.23
N VAL A 42 3.93 7.30 -23.19
CA VAL A 42 4.10 8.52 -22.38
C VAL A 42 4.62 9.64 -23.29
N PRO A 43 4.00 10.84 -23.29
CA PRO A 43 4.49 11.97 -24.04
C PRO A 43 5.92 12.32 -23.61
N LEU A 44 6.85 12.25 -24.55
CA LEU A 44 8.20 12.76 -24.33
C LEU A 44 8.16 14.29 -24.37
N LYS A 45 8.57 14.93 -23.28
CA LYS A 45 8.77 16.39 -23.20
C LYS A 45 10.27 16.70 -23.29
N ASP A 46 10.61 17.98 -23.46
CA ASP A 46 11.94 18.54 -23.71
C ASP A 46 13.14 17.59 -23.53
N TYR A 47 13.96 17.45 -24.58
CA TYR A 47 15.13 16.56 -24.63
C TYR A 47 14.85 15.04 -24.59
N ARG A 48 13.65 14.61 -25.00
CA ARG A 48 13.22 13.19 -25.06
C ARG A 48 13.16 12.51 -23.68
N CYS A 49 12.95 13.27 -22.61
CA CYS A 49 12.68 12.70 -21.30
C CYS A 49 11.17 12.38 -21.16
N PRO A 50 10.80 11.27 -20.49
CA PRO A 50 9.42 11.05 -20.06
C PRO A 50 8.92 12.24 -19.25
N ASP A 51 7.61 12.52 -19.32
CA ASP A 51 7.01 13.63 -18.58
C ASP A 51 7.39 13.59 -17.09
N VAL A 52 7.99 14.67 -16.60
CA VAL A 52 8.48 14.79 -15.22
C VAL A 52 7.32 14.62 -14.23
N ALA A 53 6.12 15.09 -14.58
CA ALA A 53 4.92 14.89 -13.76
C ALA A 53 4.52 13.42 -13.65
N TYR A 54 4.66 12.64 -14.73
CA TYR A 54 4.40 11.19 -14.69
C TYR A 54 5.43 10.47 -13.82
N GLN A 55 6.72 10.81 -13.95
CA GLN A 55 7.79 10.19 -13.16
C GLN A 55 7.66 10.50 -11.67
N ALA A 56 7.44 11.76 -11.29
CA ALA A 56 7.24 12.16 -9.90
C ALA A 56 6.07 11.41 -9.28
N ARG A 57 4.98 11.24 -10.04
CA ARG A 57 3.78 10.53 -9.57
C ARG A 57 4.01 9.04 -9.38
N LEU A 58 4.67 8.39 -10.33
CA LEU A 58 5.03 6.98 -10.24
C LEU A 58 6.00 6.70 -9.08
N ASP A 59 6.97 7.58 -8.87
CA ASP A 59 7.89 7.52 -7.73
C ASP A 59 7.12 7.68 -6.41
N GLY A 60 6.17 8.61 -6.35
CA GLY A 60 5.27 8.79 -5.20
C GLY A 60 4.50 7.51 -4.88
N PHE A 61 3.87 6.87 -5.87
CA PHE A 61 3.15 5.60 -5.68
C PHE A 61 4.08 4.47 -5.20
N THR A 62 5.28 4.39 -5.75
CA THR A 62 6.28 3.38 -5.34
C THR A 62 6.75 3.59 -3.90
N ARG A 63 7.04 4.83 -3.51
CA ARG A 63 7.45 5.18 -2.13
C ARG A 63 6.34 4.94 -1.13
N PHE A 64 5.12 5.34 -1.47
CA PHE A 64 3.93 5.08 -0.68
C PHE A 64 3.72 3.58 -0.46
N SER A 65 3.78 2.78 -1.53
CA SER A 65 3.64 1.33 -1.48
C SER A 65 4.71 0.68 -0.61
N ALA A 66 5.98 1.09 -0.77
CA ALA A 66 7.08 0.59 0.05
C ALA A 66 6.91 0.95 1.53
N TYR A 67 6.52 2.18 1.83
CA TYR A 67 6.28 2.62 3.21
C TYR A 67 5.12 1.86 3.85
N TRP A 68 4.01 1.67 3.13
CA TRP A 68 2.89 0.85 3.59
C TRP A 68 3.32 -0.59 3.86
N ALA A 69 4.10 -1.21 2.96
CA ALA A 69 4.59 -2.57 3.11
C ALA A 69 5.47 -2.72 4.37
N ILE A 70 6.39 -1.78 4.60
CA ILE A 70 7.26 -1.77 5.78
C ILE A 70 6.42 -1.71 7.07
N GLU A 71 5.48 -0.78 7.14
CA GLU A 71 4.62 -0.63 8.33
C GLU A 71 3.70 -1.85 8.53
N HIS A 72 3.15 -2.42 7.46
CA HIS A 72 2.34 -3.63 7.51
C HIS A 72 3.12 -4.79 8.12
N TRP A 73 4.31 -5.07 7.58
CA TRP A 73 5.14 -6.18 8.05
C TRP A 73 5.67 -5.94 9.46
N ARG A 74 6.04 -4.70 9.80
CA ARG A 74 6.48 -4.33 11.15
C ARG A 74 5.39 -4.59 12.20
N LEU A 75 4.16 -4.18 11.92
CA LEU A 75 3.02 -4.40 12.81
C LEU A 75 2.68 -5.89 12.91
N ARG A 76 2.76 -6.64 11.80
CA ARG A 76 2.52 -8.09 11.79
C ARG A 76 3.56 -8.86 12.61
N THR A 77 4.84 -8.48 12.53
CA THR A 77 5.87 -9.07 13.38
C THR A 77 5.69 -8.71 14.84
N ARG A 78 5.33 -7.45 15.15
CA ARG A 78 5.06 -7.01 16.53
C ARG A 78 3.88 -7.76 17.15
N LYS A 79 2.80 -7.98 16.39
CA LYS A 79 1.66 -8.79 16.82
C LYS A 79 2.09 -10.21 17.21
N ALA A 80 2.91 -10.86 16.37
CA ALA A 80 3.41 -12.21 16.63
C ALA A 80 4.35 -12.26 17.84
N GLU A 81 5.20 -11.25 18.01
CA GLU A 81 6.08 -11.10 19.17
C GLU A 81 5.27 -11.02 20.47
N MET A 82 4.24 -10.15 20.53
CA MET A 82 3.40 -10.01 21.73
C MET A 82 2.71 -11.33 22.09
N LEU A 83 2.22 -12.07 21.09
CA LEU A 83 1.59 -13.38 21.32
C LEU A 83 2.59 -14.42 21.86
N GLY A 84 3.81 -14.45 21.32
CA GLY A 84 4.88 -15.34 21.80
C GLY A 84 5.32 -14.99 23.22
N ALA A 85 5.43 -13.70 23.53
CA ALA A 85 5.75 -13.21 24.85
C ALA A 85 4.63 -13.51 25.86
N ALA A 86 3.36 -13.36 25.48
CA ALA A 86 2.21 -13.71 26.31
C ALA A 86 2.23 -15.20 26.66
N LEU A 87 2.48 -16.07 25.66
CA LEU A 87 2.60 -17.52 25.89
C LEU A 87 3.74 -17.85 26.87
N ALA A 88 4.87 -17.14 26.79
CA ALA A 88 5.98 -17.32 27.71
C ALA A 88 5.65 -16.85 29.14
N ALA A 89 4.86 -15.78 29.30
CA ALA A 89 4.39 -15.29 30.59
C ALA A 89 3.39 -16.27 31.24
N ILE A 90 2.43 -16.79 30.46
CA ILE A 90 1.48 -17.82 30.90
C ILE A 90 2.23 -19.06 31.42
N ARG A 91 3.25 -19.52 30.71
CA ARG A 91 4.07 -20.67 31.15
C ARG A 91 4.85 -20.42 32.44
N ARG A 92 5.05 -19.16 32.82
CA ARG A 92 5.72 -18.75 34.07
C ARG A 92 4.71 -18.43 35.18
N ASN A 93 3.40 -18.63 34.95
CA ASN A 93 2.31 -18.22 35.84
C ASN A 93 2.37 -16.71 36.19
N ASP A 94 2.75 -15.89 35.22
CA ASP A 94 2.78 -14.43 35.31
C ASP A 94 1.57 -13.87 34.54
N ASP A 95 0.39 -13.99 35.15
CA ASP A 95 -0.91 -13.72 34.52
C ASP A 95 -1.08 -12.23 34.20
N GLU A 96 -0.65 -11.33 35.09
CA GLU A 96 -0.72 -9.87 34.88
C GLU A 96 0.09 -9.44 33.64
N LYS A 97 1.28 -10.02 33.47
CA LYS A 97 2.11 -9.77 32.31
C LYS A 97 1.54 -10.39 31.04
N ALA A 98 0.93 -11.57 31.15
CA ALA A 98 0.26 -12.21 30.03
C ALA A 98 -0.91 -11.34 29.53
N ASP A 99 -1.76 -10.85 30.42
CA ASP A 99 -2.89 -9.98 30.09
C ASP A 99 -2.41 -8.69 29.42
N THR A 100 -1.39 -8.02 29.97
CA THR A 100 -0.81 -6.80 29.37
C THR A 100 -0.30 -7.04 27.94
N LEU A 101 0.29 -8.21 27.68
CA LEU A 101 0.81 -8.56 26.35
C LEU A 101 -0.32 -8.94 25.37
N LEU A 102 -1.42 -9.51 25.86
CA LEU A 102 -2.61 -9.76 25.06
C LEU A 102 -3.32 -8.46 24.68
N ASP A 103 -3.42 -7.49 25.60
CA ASP A 103 -3.96 -6.16 25.30
C ASP A 103 -3.10 -5.45 24.23
N ALA A 104 -1.76 -5.53 24.35
CA ALA A 104 -0.84 -4.99 23.34
C ALA A 104 -0.96 -5.71 21.98
N HIS A 105 -1.30 -7.00 21.98
CA HIS A 105 -1.60 -7.75 20.76
C HIS A 105 -2.87 -7.23 20.09
N GLU A 106 -3.95 -7.03 20.86
CA GLU A 106 -5.22 -6.47 20.36
C GLU A 106 -5.03 -5.04 19.81
N GLN A 107 -4.24 -4.21 20.49
CA GLN A 107 -3.90 -2.88 20.00
C GLN A 107 -3.15 -2.94 18.65
N ALA A 108 -2.22 -3.88 18.50
CA ALA A 108 -1.53 -4.09 17.23
C ALA A 108 -2.48 -4.54 16.10
N GLU A 109 -3.52 -5.31 16.40
CA GLU A 109 -4.58 -5.64 15.43
C GLU A 109 -5.37 -4.39 15.00
N GLY A 110 -5.72 -3.52 15.94
CA GLY A 110 -6.40 -2.25 15.66
C GLY A 110 -5.56 -1.33 14.77
N CYS A 111 -4.25 -1.27 14.99
CA CYS A 111 -3.31 -0.54 14.13
C CYS A 111 -3.21 -1.13 12.72
N LEU A 112 -3.25 -2.46 12.56
CA LEU A 112 -3.25 -3.11 11.25
C LEU A 112 -4.53 -2.81 10.46
N LEU A 113 -5.68 -2.79 11.14
CA LEU A 113 -6.95 -2.38 10.54
C LEU A 113 -6.93 -0.90 10.13
N ALA A 114 -6.39 -0.04 10.98
CA ALA A 114 -6.21 1.39 10.69
C ALA A 114 -5.31 1.61 9.47
N LEU A 115 -4.22 0.84 9.35
CA LEU A 115 -3.32 0.90 8.21
C LEU A 115 -4.00 0.48 6.89
N ASP A 116 -4.85 -0.56 6.93
CA ASP A 116 -5.59 -1.01 5.74
C ASP A 116 -6.72 -0.03 5.37
N ALA A 117 -7.39 0.56 6.36
CA ALA A 117 -8.39 1.61 6.14
C ALA A 117 -7.76 2.89 5.56
N ALA A 118 -6.56 3.26 6.04
CA ALA A 118 -5.80 4.39 5.50
C ALA A 118 -5.36 4.14 4.05
N LEU A 119 -4.94 2.92 3.72
CA LEU A 119 -4.63 2.49 2.35
C LEU A 119 -5.85 2.65 1.43
N LEU A 120 -7.02 2.14 1.83
CA LEU A 120 -8.24 2.22 1.02
C LEU A 120 -8.62 3.67 0.71
N ALA A 121 -8.55 4.56 1.70
CA ALA A 121 -8.87 5.97 1.53
C ALA A 121 -7.93 6.66 0.53
N ILE A 122 -6.62 6.48 0.70
CA ILE A 122 -5.63 7.12 -0.18
C ILE A 122 -5.68 6.55 -1.59
N CYS A 123 -5.89 5.24 -1.73
CA CYS A 123 -6.08 4.61 -3.04
C CYS A 123 -7.32 5.15 -3.77
N ALA A 124 -8.43 5.38 -3.06
CA ALA A 124 -9.63 5.98 -3.63
C ALA A 124 -9.37 7.41 -4.14
N ASP A 125 -8.65 8.22 -3.38
CA ASP A 125 -8.33 9.61 -3.76
C ASP A 125 -7.37 9.70 -4.97
N ASN A 126 -6.52 8.69 -5.16
CA ASN A 126 -5.46 8.69 -6.18
C ASN A 126 -5.74 7.76 -7.36
N SER A 127 -6.94 7.17 -7.44
CA SER A 127 -7.34 6.22 -8.49
C SER A 127 -6.39 5.01 -8.64
N ILE A 128 -5.85 4.53 -7.52
CA ILE A 128 -4.98 3.33 -7.46
C ILE A 128 -5.81 2.15 -6.95
N ASP A 129 -5.60 0.95 -7.49
CA ASP A 129 -6.20 -0.26 -6.92
C ASP A 129 -5.44 -0.66 -5.63
N PRO A 130 -6.09 -0.72 -4.45
CA PRO A 130 -5.45 -1.21 -3.22
C PRO A 130 -4.84 -2.61 -3.37
N ALA A 131 -5.38 -3.44 -4.26
CA ALA A 131 -4.82 -4.76 -4.54
C ALA A 131 -3.43 -4.68 -5.19
N ASP A 132 -3.11 -3.63 -5.93
CA ASP A 132 -1.79 -3.43 -6.53
C ASP A 132 -0.73 -3.16 -5.44
N VAL A 133 -1.08 -2.32 -4.46
CA VAL A 133 -0.22 -2.02 -3.31
C VAL A 133 0.02 -3.27 -2.47
N ARG A 134 -1.04 -4.02 -2.20
CA ARG A 134 -0.97 -5.31 -1.49
C ARG A 134 -0.13 -6.34 -2.24
N ARG A 135 -0.28 -6.45 -3.56
CA ARG A 135 0.54 -7.33 -4.41
C ARG A 135 2.02 -6.98 -4.37
N MET A 136 2.37 -5.70 -4.40
CA MET A 136 3.76 -5.28 -4.26
C MET A 136 4.38 -5.66 -2.91
N ALA A 137 3.57 -5.68 -1.85
CA ALA A 137 4.00 -6.04 -0.51
C ALA A 137 3.95 -7.55 -0.21
N ASP A 138 3.48 -8.37 -1.17
CA ASP A 138 3.10 -9.78 -0.97
C ASP A 138 2.19 -9.96 0.26
N ALA A 139 1.24 -9.04 0.42
CA ALA A 139 0.37 -8.94 1.58
C ALA A 139 -1.09 -9.21 1.22
N GLU A 140 -1.84 -9.79 2.14
CA GLU A 140 -3.29 -9.99 2.03
C GLU A 140 -4.04 -8.92 2.86
N PRO A 141 -5.31 -8.62 2.52
CA PRO A 141 -6.16 -7.79 3.36
C PRO A 141 -6.18 -8.34 4.79
N TYR A 142 -5.90 -7.47 5.76
CA TYR A 142 -5.81 -7.92 7.14
C TYR A 142 -7.20 -8.29 7.66
N LYS A 143 -7.35 -9.52 8.16
CA LYS A 143 -8.56 -10.00 8.83
C LYS A 143 -8.28 -10.09 10.33
N PRO A 144 -9.01 -9.34 11.18
CA PRO A 144 -8.79 -9.39 12.61
C PRO A 144 -9.22 -10.75 13.16
N MET A 145 -8.61 -11.20 14.25
CA MET A 145 -9.00 -12.46 14.88
C MET A 145 -10.35 -12.35 15.60
N ARG A 146 -10.73 -11.15 16.04
CA ARG A 146 -12.05 -10.83 16.61
C ARG A 146 -12.82 -9.88 15.70
N GLU A 147 -14.06 -10.23 15.37
CA GLU A 147 -14.95 -9.42 14.52
C GLU A 147 -15.28 -8.04 15.11
N ALA A 148 -15.19 -7.89 16.45
CA ALA A 148 -15.45 -6.63 17.14
C ALA A 148 -14.26 -5.65 17.14
N THR A 149 -13.10 -6.03 16.59
CA THR A 149 -11.92 -5.16 16.55
C THR A 149 -12.14 -4.06 15.53
N THR A 150 -12.16 -2.82 15.98
CA THR A 150 -12.29 -1.64 15.11
C THR A 150 -10.92 -1.02 14.84
N ALA A 151 -10.78 -0.36 13.69
CA ALA A 151 -9.61 0.45 13.39
C ALA A 151 -9.43 1.56 14.43
N ASP A 152 -8.20 1.78 14.86
CA ASP A 152 -7.84 2.95 15.65
C ASP A 152 -7.90 4.21 14.77
N GLY A 153 -8.84 5.11 15.06
CA GLY A 153 -9.09 6.30 14.26
C GLY A 153 -7.96 7.32 14.28
N GLU A 154 -7.21 7.43 15.39
CA GLU A 154 -6.07 8.35 15.49
C GLU A 154 -4.91 7.83 14.64
N VAL A 155 -4.63 6.53 14.73
CA VAL A 155 -3.61 5.85 13.91
C VAL A 155 -3.99 5.92 12.44
N GLN A 156 -5.26 5.73 12.09
CA GLN A 156 -5.74 5.84 10.71
C GLN A 156 -5.48 7.24 10.14
N ALA A 157 -5.86 8.30 10.87
CA ALA A 157 -5.67 9.68 10.43
C ALA A 157 -4.18 10.04 10.28
N ALA A 158 -3.34 9.59 11.21
CA ALA A 158 -1.89 9.78 11.14
C ALA A 158 -1.28 9.10 9.92
N MET A 159 -1.69 7.86 9.62
CA MET A 159 -1.21 7.12 8.45
C MET A 159 -1.69 7.76 7.14
N GLN A 160 -2.95 8.18 7.05
CA GLN A 160 -3.46 8.92 5.89
C GLN A 160 -2.67 10.21 5.65
N SER A 161 -2.35 10.97 6.71
CA SER A 161 -1.55 12.18 6.59
C SER A 161 -0.12 11.88 6.08
N ALA A 162 0.52 10.85 6.62
CA ALA A 162 1.86 10.43 6.19
C ALA A 162 1.85 9.99 4.71
N PHE A 163 0.83 9.24 4.29
CA PHE A 163 0.67 8.82 2.90
C PHE A 163 0.42 10.00 1.96
N ALA A 164 -0.41 10.97 2.36
CA ALA A 164 -0.65 12.17 1.58
C ALA A 164 0.62 13.00 1.38
N GLN A 165 1.50 13.09 2.40
CA GLN A 165 2.79 13.77 2.28
C GLN A 165 3.73 13.08 1.27
N LEU A 166 3.74 11.74 1.25
CA LEU A 166 4.55 10.98 0.29
C LEU A 166 4.08 11.14 -1.17
N LEU A 167 2.81 11.48 -1.37
CA LEU A 167 2.17 11.65 -2.67
C LEU A 167 2.18 13.09 -3.19
N ALA A 168 2.58 14.07 -2.36
CA ALA A 168 2.61 15.50 -2.69
C ALA A 168 3.93 15.96 -3.35
N VAL A 169 4.80 15.03 -3.76
CA VAL A 169 6.13 15.29 -4.33
C VAL A 169 6.08 15.42 -5.85
#